data_AF-A0A3M3G7J4-F1
#
_entry.id   AF-A0A3M3G7J4-F1
#
_cell.length_a   1.000
_cell.length_b   1.000
_cell.length_c   1.000
_cell.angle_alpha   90.00
_cell.angle_beta   90.00
_cell.angle_gamma   90.00
#
_symmetry.space_group_name_H-M   'P 1'
#
loop_
_entity.id
_entity.type
_entity.pdbx_description
1 polymer ?
#
loop_
_entity_poly.entity_id
_entity_poly.type
_entity_poly.pdbx_seq_one_letter_code
_entity_poly.pdbx_strand_id
1 'polypeptide(L)'
;MMRDNIPVEAIQLRRPEPAAATAPDNLRGSIKMSVIIVSDEHISAMLRFGFGDGWADEAFRVQLQTAANILREENTDSYNERYRQEHAEYVPCVIDYTQPEVSPVQVLKLLQCYEGNSDQLGTYHLSRAAEEIRRIREKAIRGLAGYDAARWEI
;
A
#
# COMPACT_ATOMS: atom_id res chain seq x y z
N MET A 1 17.02 47.37 54.47
CA MET A 1 17.66 46.93 55.73
C MET A 1 16.70 45.98 56.45
N MET A 2 17.22 44.93 57.09
CA MET A 2 16.56 44.07 58.11
C MET A 2 15.23 43.39 57.69
N ARG A 3 15.15 42.06 57.48
CA ARG A 3 15.32 40.91 58.40
C ARG A 3 14.08 40.60 59.26
N ASP A 4 13.93 39.28 59.45
CA ASP A 4 13.12 38.51 60.42
C ASP A 4 11.75 38.02 59.91
N ASN A 5 11.59 36.72 59.59
CA ASN A 5 11.54 35.51 60.45
C ASN A 5 10.30 35.43 61.35
N ILE A 6 9.28 34.68 60.89
CA ILE A 6 8.23 34.04 61.72
C ILE A 6 8.05 32.60 61.19
N PRO A 7 7.82 31.58 62.05
CA PRO A 7 8.39 30.24 61.82
C PRO A 7 7.44 29.20 61.22
N VAL A 8 8.02 28.02 60.96
CA VAL A 8 7.34 26.78 60.56
C VAL A 8 6.56 26.20 61.73
N GLU A 9 5.25 25.98 61.56
CA GLU A 9 4.51 24.98 62.34
C GLU A 9 4.00 23.86 61.42
N ALA A 10 4.05 22.64 61.94
CA ALA A 10 3.80 21.43 61.18
C ALA A 10 2.33 21.00 61.26
N ILE A 11 1.70 20.78 60.12
CA ILE A 11 0.46 19.99 60.01
C ILE A 11 0.73 18.78 59.12
N GLN A 12 0.90 17.62 59.75
CA GLN A 12 0.90 16.34 59.04
C GLN A 12 -0.53 16.01 58.57
N LEU A 13 -0.81 16.18 57.28
CA LEU A 13 -2.02 15.64 56.65
C LEU A 13 -1.67 14.79 55.42
N ARG A 14 -1.65 13.47 55.68
CA ARG A 14 -1.84 12.32 54.77
C ARG A 14 -1.59 12.56 53.26
N ARG A 15 -0.52 11.96 52.74
CA ARG A 15 -0.43 11.63 51.31
C ARG A 15 -1.56 10.66 50.94
N PRO A 16 -2.33 10.88 49.87
CA PRO A 16 -3.08 9.80 49.24
C PRO A 16 -2.12 8.85 48.51
N GLU A 17 -2.38 7.55 48.58
CA GLU A 17 -1.64 6.56 47.78
C GLU A 17 -1.96 6.75 46.28
N PRO A 18 -0.99 6.53 45.37
CA PRO A 18 -1.29 6.52 43.94
C PRO A 18 -2.11 5.28 43.61
N ALA A 19 -3.34 5.49 43.13
CA ALA A 19 -4.19 4.39 42.66
C ALA A 19 -3.47 3.61 41.55
N ALA A 20 -3.39 2.30 41.71
CA ALA A 20 -2.78 1.41 40.74
C ALA A 20 -3.62 1.38 39.45
N ALA A 21 -3.25 2.19 38.46
CA ALA A 21 -3.84 2.15 37.14
C ALA A 21 -3.41 0.85 36.43
N THR A 22 -4.28 -0.15 36.46
CA THR A 22 -4.15 -1.37 35.65
C THR A 22 -4.08 -0.99 34.18
N ALA A 23 -2.92 -1.20 33.55
CA ALA A 23 -2.76 -0.96 32.12
C ALA A 23 -3.65 -1.93 31.31
N PRO A 24 -4.46 -1.44 30.35
CA PRO A 24 -5.19 -2.32 29.46
C PRO A 24 -4.22 -2.98 28.47
N ASP A 25 -4.04 -4.29 28.61
CA ASP A 25 -3.33 -5.15 27.66
C ASP A 25 -4.11 -5.24 26.34
N ASN A 26 -3.87 -4.28 25.44
CA ASN A 26 -4.51 -4.20 24.12
C ASN A 26 -3.60 -3.50 23.08
N LEU A 27 -2.33 -3.91 23.03
CA LEU A 27 -1.39 -3.55 21.96
C LEU A 27 -0.82 -4.76 21.20
N ARG A 28 -1.62 -5.82 21.06
CA ARG A 28 -1.62 -6.60 19.81
C ARG A 28 -2.39 -5.82 18.74
N GLY A 29 -1.86 -4.65 18.39
CA GLY A 29 -2.27 -3.95 17.18
C GLY A 29 -1.89 -4.82 15.99
N SER A 30 -2.86 -5.59 15.49
CA SER A 30 -2.82 -6.01 14.09
C SER A 30 -2.64 -4.72 13.30
N ILE A 31 -1.55 -4.62 12.54
CA ILE A 31 -1.31 -3.46 11.69
C ILE A 31 -2.39 -3.49 10.62
N LYS A 32 -3.51 -2.81 10.87
CA LYS A 32 -4.46 -2.42 9.85
C LYS A 32 -3.71 -1.47 8.93
N MET A 33 -3.05 -2.04 7.93
CA MET A 33 -2.58 -1.29 6.77
C MET A 33 -3.80 -0.52 6.25
N SER A 34 -3.74 0.80 6.31
CA SER A 34 -4.75 1.67 5.70
C SER A 34 -4.72 1.37 4.21
N VAL A 35 -5.86 0.93 3.68
CA VAL A 35 -5.97 0.62 2.26
C VAL A 35 -6.30 1.88 1.51
N ILE A 36 -5.65 2.06 0.37
CA ILE A 36 -5.72 3.25 -0.45
C ILE A 36 -6.13 2.87 -1.88
N ILE A 37 -6.72 3.83 -2.59
CA ILE A 37 -6.74 3.78 -4.04
C ILE A 37 -5.30 4.05 -4.51
N VAL A 38 -4.73 3.10 -5.24
CA VAL A 38 -3.35 3.11 -5.72
C VAL A 38 -3.20 4.22 -6.76
N SER A 39 -2.22 5.11 -6.57
CA SER A 39 -2.05 6.31 -7.41
C SER A 39 -1.72 5.99 -8.87
N ASP A 40 -2.08 6.93 -9.74
CA ASP A 40 -1.83 6.91 -11.19
C ASP A 40 -0.35 6.65 -11.53
N GLU A 41 0.58 7.24 -10.76
CA GLU A 41 2.03 7.03 -10.88
C GLU A 41 2.43 5.56 -10.66
N HIS A 42 1.91 4.91 -9.61
CA HIS A 42 2.20 3.51 -9.31
C HIS A 42 1.63 2.57 -10.38
N ILE A 43 0.40 2.82 -10.84
CA ILE A 43 -0.21 2.07 -11.95
C ILE A 43 0.63 2.25 -13.23
N SER A 44 1.01 3.49 -13.54
CA SER A 44 1.86 3.83 -14.70
C SER A 44 3.23 3.13 -14.63
N ALA A 45 3.90 3.11 -13.48
CA ALA A 45 5.18 2.43 -13.30
C ALA A 45 5.07 0.90 -13.46
N MET A 46 4.00 0.27 -12.97
CA MET A 46 3.74 -1.16 -13.19
C MET A 46 3.51 -1.47 -14.68
N LEU A 47 2.72 -0.64 -15.37
CA LEU A 47 2.42 -0.81 -16.79
C LEU A 47 3.62 -0.54 -17.69
N ARG A 48 4.46 0.48 -17.39
CA ARG A 48 5.73 0.71 -18.11
C ARG A 48 6.61 -0.53 -18.07
N PHE A 49 6.79 -1.11 -16.89
CA PHE A 49 7.54 -2.36 -16.76
C PHE A 49 6.88 -3.50 -17.55
N GLY A 50 5.55 -3.67 -17.41
CA GLY A 50 4.78 -4.72 -18.07
C GLY A 50 4.89 -4.69 -19.59
N PHE A 51 4.62 -3.55 -20.20
CA PHE A 51 4.57 -3.37 -21.65
C PHE A 51 5.95 -3.14 -22.29
N GLY A 52 6.96 -2.68 -21.54
CA GLY A 52 8.32 -2.49 -22.05
C GLY A 52 8.36 -1.51 -23.22
N ASP A 53 8.97 -1.92 -24.35
CA ASP A 53 9.08 -1.09 -25.56
C ASP A 53 7.72 -0.58 -26.08
N GLY A 54 6.65 -1.37 -25.89
CA GLY A 54 5.27 -0.98 -26.23
C GLY A 54 4.71 0.20 -25.40
N TRP A 55 5.41 0.64 -24.35
CA TRP A 55 5.06 1.84 -23.57
C TRP A 55 5.11 3.13 -24.40
N ALA A 56 6.06 3.22 -25.34
CA ALA A 56 6.29 4.41 -26.14
C ALA A 56 5.49 4.42 -27.47
N ASP A 57 4.86 3.30 -27.84
CA ASP A 57 4.15 3.15 -29.10
C ASP A 57 2.71 3.68 -29.01
N GLU A 58 2.38 4.64 -29.87
CA GLU A 58 1.03 5.20 -30.03
C GLU A 58 -0.04 4.10 -30.25
N ALA A 59 0.30 3.06 -31.01
CA ALA A 59 -0.62 1.95 -31.32
C ALA A 59 -1.01 1.14 -30.07
N PHE A 60 -0.17 1.15 -29.03
CA PHE A 60 -0.42 0.43 -27.78
C PHE A 60 -1.07 1.29 -26.70
N ARG A 61 -1.21 2.61 -26.86
CA ARG A 61 -1.83 3.50 -25.86
C ARG A 61 -3.24 3.10 -25.46
N VAL A 62 -4.05 2.61 -26.41
CA VAL A 62 -5.41 2.12 -26.11
C VAL A 62 -5.37 0.88 -25.21
N GLN A 63 -4.40 -0.03 -25.44
CA GLN A 63 -4.24 -1.24 -24.62
C GLN A 63 -3.70 -0.89 -23.22
N LEU A 64 -2.73 0.03 -23.15
CA LEU A 64 -2.20 0.58 -21.91
C LEU A 64 -3.29 1.24 -21.07
N GLN A 65 -4.10 2.13 -21.68
CA GLN A 65 -5.21 2.80 -20.98
C GLN A 65 -6.29 1.82 -20.53
N THR A 66 -6.54 0.78 -21.31
CA THR A 66 -7.46 -0.31 -20.93
C THR A 66 -6.95 -1.06 -19.71
N ALA A 67 -5.67 -1.42 -19.68
CA ALA A 67 -5.04 -2.08 -18.51
C ALA A 67 -5.02 -1.15 -17.28
N ALA A 68 -4.70 0.14 -17.46
CA ALA A 68 -4.73 1.14 -16.38
C ALA A 68 -6.13 1.29 -15.76
N ASN A 69 -7.17 1.34 -16.59
CA ASN A 69 -8.55 1.42 -16.13
C ASN A 69 -8.99 0.15 -15.38
N ILE A 70 -8.65 -1.05 -15.90
CA ILE A 70 -8.94 -2.33 -15.22
C ILE A 70 -8.29 -2.39 -13.83
N LEU A 71 -7.03 -1.95 -13.71
CA LEU A 71 -6.35 -1.91 -12.41
C LEU A 71 -6.97 -0.89 -11.45
N ARG A 72 -7.46 0.25 -11.96
CA ARG A 72 -8.13 1.27 -11.14
C ARG A 72 -9.53 0.84 -10.71
N GLU A 73 -10.31 0.21 -11.59
CA GLU A 73 -11.66 -0.29 -11.32
C GLU A 73 -11.64 -1.30 -10.17
N GLU A 74 -10.90 -2.40 -10.31
CA GLU A 74 -10.79 -3.46 -9.30
C GLU A 74 -10.33 -2.93 -7.92
N ASN A 75 -9.35 -2.03 -7.91
CA ASN A 75 -8.85 -1.44 -6.67
C ASN A 75 -9.85 -0.47 -6.03
N THR A 76 -10.65 0.25 -6.83
CA THR A 76 -11.74 1.11 -6.33
C THR A 76 -12.87 0.28 -5.74
N ASP A 77 -13.28 -0.80 -6.41
CA ASP A 77 -14.30 -1.72 -5.90
C ASP A 77 -13.85 -2.41 -4.61
N SER A 78 -12.58 -2.82 -4.54
CA SER A 78 -11.97 -3.41 -3.34
C SER A 78 -11.84 -2.43 -2.18
N TYR A 79 -11.58 -1.14 -2.47
CA TYR A 79 -11.63 -0.06 -1.49
C TYR A 79 -13.07 0.12 -0.97
N ASN A 80 -14.04 0.23 -1.88
CA ASN A 80 -15.46 0.45 -1.55
C ASN A 80 -16.07 -0.69 -0.73
N GLU A 81 -15.72 -1.94 -1.02
CA GLU A 81 -16.17 -3.09 -0.22
C GLU A 81 -15.54 -3.09 1.19
N ARG A 82 -14.28 -2.66 1.30
CA ARG A 82 -13.58 -2.52 2.59
C ARG A 82 -14.12 -1.36 3.43
N TYR A 83 -14.51 -0.27 2.78
CA TYR A 83 -14.93 0.99 3.39
C TYR A 83 -16.35 1.38 2.98
N ARG A 84 -17.35 0.52 3.23
CA ARG A 84 -18.75 0.74 2.82
C ARG A 84 -19.43 2.03 3.34
N GLN A 85 -18.79 2.76 4.25
CA GLN A 85 -19.24 4.07 4.77
C GLN A 85 -18.59 5.26 4.06
N GLU A 86 -17.48 5.04 3.37
CA GLU A 86 -16.66 6.04 2.67
C GLU A 86 -16.56 5.60 1.19
N HIS A 87 -17.66 5.74 0.46
CA HIS A 87 -17.71 5.35 -0.95
C HIS A 87 -16.89 6.32 -1.81
N ALA A 88 -15.91 5.79 -2.53
CA ALA A 88 -15.12 6.49 -3.53
C ALA A 88 -15.72 6.26 -4.92
N GLU A 89 -15.91 7.35 -5.68
CA GLU A 89 -16.29 7.29 -7.08
C GLU A 89 -15.14 6.74 -7.93
N TYR A 90 -15.46 5.95 -8.97
CA TYR A 90 -14.47 5.51 -9.94
C TYR A 90 -13.97 6.70 -10.77
N VAL A 91 -12.67 6.98 -10.68
CA VAL A 91 -11.96 7.96 -11.51
C VAL A 91 -10.93 7.20 -12.37
N PRO A 92 -11.05 7.22 -13.71
CA PRO A 92 -10.10 6.57 -14.62
C PRO A 92 -8.65 6.97 -14.32
N CYS A 93 -7.73 6.01 -14.45
CA CYS A 93 -6.30 6.27 -14.24
C CYS A 93 -5.76 7.14 -15.39
N VAL A 94 -5.12 8.27 -15.08
CA VAL A 94 -4.33 9.02 -16.06
C VAL A 94 -2.96 8.36 -16.17
N ILE A 95 -2.55 7.97 -17.38
CA ILE A 95 -1.22 7.39 -17.57
C ILE A 95 -0.18 8.50 -17.59
N ASP A 96 0.73 8.48 -16.61
CA ASP A 96 1.94 9.29 -16.64
C ASP A 96 3.03 8.58 -17.45
N TYR A 97 3.15 8.98 -18.72
CA TYR A 97 4.19 8.49 -19.63
C TYR A 97 5.62 8.90 -19.19
N THR A 98 5.79 9.79 -18.20
CA THR A 98 7.09 10.27 -17.72
C THR A 98 7.71 9.45 -16.58
N GLN A 99 6.93 8.67 -15.80
CA GLN A 99 7.11 7.21 -15.79
C GLN A 99 8.57 6.71 -15.86
N PRO A 100 9.46 6.91 -14.86
CA PRO A 100 10.82 6.36 -14.91
C PRO A 100 10.85 4.83 -14.99
N GLU A 101 11.96 4.27 -15.50
CA GLU A 101 12.17 2.81 -15.48
C GLU A 101 12.41 2.29 -14.08
N VAL A 102 11.77 1.16 -13.77
CA VAL A 102 11.89 0.48 -12.47
C VAL A 102 12.55 -0.88 -12.66
N SER A 103 13.42 -1.25 -11.72
CA SER A 103 14.01 -2.58 -11.71
C SER A 103 12.96 -3.68 -11.44
N PRO A 104 13.25 -4.94 -11.79
CA PRO A 104 12.38 -6.08 -11.47
C PRO A 104 12.03 -6.20 -9.97
N VAL A 105 12.95 -5.84 -9.08
CA VAL A 105 12.70 -5.84 -7.62
C VAL A 105 11.77 -4.70 -7.21
N GLN A 106 11.87 -3.52 -7.85
CA GLN A 106 10.97 -2.40 -7.58
C GLN A 106 9.55 -2.72 -8.07
N VAL A 107 9.36 -3.23 -9.29
CA VAL A 107 8.01 -3.58 -9.75
C VAL A 107 7.37 -4.68 -8.91
N LEU A 108 8.13 -5.69 -8.45
CA LEU A 108 7.58 -6.72 -7.55
C LEU A 108 7.01 -6.14 -6.25
N LYS A 109 7.62 -5.08 -5.71
CA LYS A 109 7.07 -4.33 -4.56
C LYS A 109 5.82 -3.53 -4.93
N LEU A 110 5.76 -2.95 -6.13
CA LEU A 110 4.56 -2.25 -6.62
C LEU A 110 3.38 -3.23 -6.78
N LEU A 111 3.61 -4.39 -7.38
CA LEU A 111 2.59 -5.43 -7.56
C LEU A 111 2.09 -5.96 -6.21
N GLN A 112 2.98 -6.18 -5.24
CA GLN A 112 2.60 -6.55 -3.86
C GLN A 112 1.79 -5.46 -3.16
N CYS A 113 2.15 -4.19 -3.36
CA CYS A 113 1.39 -3.05 -2.83
C CYS A 113 -0.01 -3.01 -3.44
N TYR A 114 -0.12 -3.18 -4.76
CA TYR A 114 -1.39 -3.20 -5.47
C TYR A 114 -2.30 -4.35 -4.99
N GLU A 115 -1.77 -5.57 -4.86
CA GLU A 115 -2.51 -6.74 -4.35
C GLU A 115 -3.01 -6.51 -2.92
N GLY A 116 -2.19 -5.99 -2.01
CA GLY A 116 -2.63 -5.68 -0.64
C GLY A 116 -3.80 -4.69 -0.58
N ASN A 117 -3.93 -3.82 -1.59
CA ASN A 117 -5.03 -2.87 -1.71
C ASN A 117 -6.24 -3.40 -2.52
N SER A 118 -6.10 -4.51 -3.25
CA SER A 118 -7.13 -5.06 -4.14
C SER A 118 -7.66 -6.45 -3.74
N ASP A 119 -6.96 -7.19 -2.88
CA ASP A 119 -7.39 -8.51 -2.43
C ASP A 119 -8.31 -8.41 -1.20
N GLN A 120 -9.53 -7.90 -1.41
CA GLN A 120 -10.58 -7.85 -0.38
C GLN A 120 -11.84 -8.61 -0.76
N LEU A 121 -12.21 -8.60 -2.05
CA LEU A 121 -13.45 -9.22 -2.54
C LEU A 121 -13.39 -10.76 -2.56
N GLY A 122 -12.21 -11.37 -2.40
CA GLY A 122 -11.97 -12.81 -2.56
C GLY A 122 -12.09 -13.31 -4.01
N THR A 123 -12.87 -12.61 -4.85
CA THR A 123 -12.92 -12.76 -6.30
C THR A 123 -11.76 -12.10 -7.03
N TYR A 124 -10.94 -11.29 -6.34
CA TYR A 124 -9.79 -10.59 -6.93
C TYR A 124 -8.91 -11.52 -7.77
N HIS A 125 -8.61 -12.72 -7.28
CA HIS A 125 -7.81 -13.70 -8.02
C HIS A 125 -8.41 -14.16 -9.36
N LEU A 126 -9.70 -13.95 -9.61
CA LEU A 126 -10.39 -14.25 -10.86
C LEU A 126 -10.62 -13.01 -11.75
N SER A 127 -10.17 -11.83 -11.31
CA SER A 127 -10.32 -10.59 -12.07
C SER A 127 -9.27 -10.45 -13.17
N ARG A 128 -9.62 -9.65 -14.18
CA ARG A 128 -8.68 -9.23 -15.24
C ARG A 128 -7.50 -8.43 -14.68
N ALA A 129 -7.70 -7.72 -13.56
CA ALA A 129 -6.62 -7.05 -12.86
C ALA A 129 -5.60 -8.05 -12.30
N ALA A 130 -6.04 -9.16 -11.68
CA ALA A 130 -5.11 -10.20 -11.23
C ALA A 130 -4.40 -10.93 -12.38
N GLU A 131 -5.05 -11.10 -13.54
CA GLU A 131 -4.40 -11.60 -14.76
C GLU A 131 -3.26 -10.67 -15.22
N GLU A 132 -3.51 -9.36 -15.27
CA GLU A 132 -2.51 -8.35 -15.62
C GLU A 132 -1.35 -8.32 -14.61
N ILE A 133 -1.65 -8.34 -13.31
CA ILE A 133 -0.64 -8.38 -12.24
C ILE A 133 0.22 -9.64 -12.33
N ARG A 134 -0.36 -10.82 -12.63
CA ARG A 134 0.41 -12.06 -12.88
C ARG A 134 1.33 -11.93 -14.09
N ARG A 135 0.84 -11.40 -15.21
CA ARG A 135 1.63 -11.18 -16.43
C ARG A 135 2.85 -10.30 -16.17
N ILE A 136 2.66 -9.19 -15.44
CA ILE A 136 3.76 -8.28 -15.08
C ILE A 136 4.71 -8.96 -14.07
N ARG A 137 4.18 -9.72 -13.10
CA ARG A 137 4.96 -10.48 -12.11
C ARG A 137 5.87 -11.51 -12.76
N GLU A 138 5.36 -12.30 -13.70
CA GLU A 138 6.15 -13.31 -14.42
C GLU A 138 7.31 -12.68 -15.20
N LYS A 139 7.04 -11.56 -15.90
CA LYS A 139 8.07 -10.77 -16.58
C LYS A 139 9.13 -10.26 -15.60
N ALA A 140 8.71 -9.77 -14.42
CA ALA A 140 9.61 -9.28 -13.40
C ALA A 140 10.47 -10.40 -12.78
N ILE A 141 9.87 -11.54 -12.47
CA ILE A 141 10.57 -12.71 -11.93
C ILE A 141 11.65 -13.19 -12.89
N ARG A 142 11.35 -13.34 -14.20
CA ARG A 142 12.34 -13.69 -15.23
C ARG A 142 13.46 -12.65 -15.36
N GLY A 143 13.17 -11.37 -15.11
CA GLY A 143 14.15 -10.30 -15.08
C GLY A 143 15.09 -10.29 -13.87
N LEU A 144 14.88 -11.15 -12.85
CA LEU A 144 15.76 -11.20 -11.69
C LEU A 144 17.10 -11.85 -12.03
N ALA A 145 18.19 -11.21 -11.57
CA ALA A 145 19.55 -11.69 -11.79
C ALA A 145 19.73 -13.13 -11.27
N GLY A 146 20.08 -14.05 -12.17
CA GLY A 146 20.28 -15.46 -11.86
C GLY A 146 19.01 -16.33 -11.86
N TYR A 147 17.81 -15.77 -12.10
CA TYR A 147 16.57 -16.56 -12.09
C TYR A 147 16.56 -17.66 -13.17
N ASP A 148 16.76 -17.29 -14.44
CA ASP A 148 16.80 -18.26 -15.55
C ASP A 148 18.00 -19.23 -15.48
N ALA A 149 19.03 -18.89 -14.70
CA ALA A 149 20.21 -19.72 -14.48
C ALA A 149 20.09 -20.63 -13.23
N ALA A 150 19.11 -20.39 -12.36
CA ALA A 150 18.85 -21.22 -11.19
C ALA A 150 18.29 -22.57 -11.63
N ARG A 151 18.75 -23.64 -10.97
CA ARG A 151 18.19 -24.98 -11.21
C ARG A 151 16.84 -25.10 -10.51
N TRP A 152 15.91 -25.79 -11.16
CA TRP A 152 14.62 -26.17 -10.58
C TRP A 152 14.73 -27.35 -9.59
N GLU A 153 15.85 -28.07 -9.64
CA GLU A 153 16.17 -29.22 -8.79
C GLU A 153 16.80 -28.76 -7.47
N ILE A 154 16.46 -29.48 -6.37
CA ILE A 154 16.95 -29.27 -4.99
C ILE A 154 17.81 -30.47 -4.60
#